data_AF-A0A246RPQ6-F1
#
_entry.id   AF-A0A246RPQ6-F1
#
_cell.length_a   1.000
_cell.length_b   1.000
_cell.length_c   1.000
_cell.angle_alpha   90.00
_cell.angle_beta   90.00
_cell.angle_gamma   90.00
#
_symmetry.space_group_name_H-M   'P 1'
#
loop_
_entity.id
_entity.type
_entity.pdbx_description
1 polymer ?
#
loop_
_entity_poly.entity_id
_entity_poly.type
_entity_poly.pdbx_seq_one_letter_code
_entity_poly.pdbx_strand_id
1 'polypeptide(L)'
;MPPPDRGQVTVATNTLRSEANEWDLQSEAIGTIGSKVAGMELGRVEAGLFQLIVSPYNDVVRQVSQRCSEGRTATTEVGQTLRKVADTYDEEDRNNAHKIRNLY
;
A
#
# COMPACT_ATOMS: atom_id res chain seq x y z
N MET A 1 -34.59 1.54 0.22
CA MET A 1 -33.61 2.12 1.15
C MET A 1 -33.39 3.57 0.72
N PRO A 2 -33.55 4.58 1.58
CA PRO A 2 -33.26 5.95 1.19
C PRO A 2 -31.76 6.10 0.83
N PRO A 3 -31.41 7.01 -0.09
CA PRO A 3 -30.01 7.29 -0.39
C PRO A 3 -29.28 7.79 0.87
N PRO A 4 -27.99 7.44 1.04
CA PRO A 4 -27.21 7.85 2.20
C PRO A 4 -27.13 9.38 2.30
N ASP A 5 -27.18 9.88 3.53
CA ASP A 5 -27.01 11.32 3.77
C ASP A 5 -25.53 11.74 3.66
N ARG A 6 -25.30 13.04 3.53
CA ARG A 6 -23.97 13.63 3.37
C ARG A 6 -23.01 13.29 4.53
N GLY A 7 -23.54 13.20 5.75
CA GLY A 7 -22.77 12.84 6.93
C GLY A 7 -22.27 11.39 6.84
N GLN A 8 -23.13 10.48 6.38
CA GLN A 8 -22.77 9.08 6.16
C GLN A 8 -21.70 8.93 5.07
N VAL A 9 -21.80 9.68 3.97
CA VAL A 9 -20.78 9.68 2.90
C VAL A 9 -19.45 10.20 3.44
N THR A 10 -19.46 11.30 4.19
CA THR A 10 -18.23 11.89 4.76
C THR A 10 -17.55 10.94 5.75
N VAL A 11 -18.33 10.26 6.61
CA VAL A 11 -17.78 9.26 7.53
C VAL A 11 -17.14 8.11 6.76
N ALA A 12 -17.83 7.60 5.73
CA ALA A 12 -17.31 6.52 4.90
C ALA A 12 -16.03 6.92 4.15
N THR A 13 -15.97 8.11 3.53
CA THR A 13 -14.77 8.57 2.82
C THR A 13 -13.60 8.85 3.76
N ASN A 14 -13.86 9.31 4.99
CA ASN A 14 -12.82 9.41 6.02
C ASN A 14 -12.29 8.05 6.46
N THR A 15 -13.15 7.04 6.64
CA THR A 15 -12.71 5.67 6.91
C THR A 15 -11.83 5.12 5.79
N LEU A 16 -12.23 5.29 4.53
CA LEU A 16 -11.43 4.87 3.38
C LEU A 16 -10.05 5.52 3.37
N ARG A 17 -9.95 6.81 3.72
CA ARG A 17 -8.67 7.51 3.84
C ARG A 17 -7.82 7.01 5.00
N SER A 18 -8.45 6.71 6.15
CA SER A 18 -7.75 6.12 7.29
C SER A 18 -7.15 4.76 6.93
N GLU A 19 -7.95 3.88 6.31
CA GLU A 19 -7.48 2.58 5.83
C GLU A 19 -6.37 2.75 4.79
N ALA A 20 -6.51 3.70 3.86
CA ALA A 20 -5.47 3.99 2.88
C ALA A 20 -4.13 4.42 3.51
N ASN A 21 -4.16 5.12 4.64
CA ASN A 21 -2.95 5.47 5.37
C ASN A 21 -2.32 4.23 6.01
N GLU A 22 -3.13 3.31 6.56
CA GLU A 22 -2.63 2.06 7.11
C GLU A 22 -1.94 1.22 6.03
N TRP A 23 -2.55 1.10 4.84
CA TRP A 23 -1.91 0.42 3.70
C TRP A 23 -0.56 1.06 3.31
N ASP A 24 -0.45 2.39 3.34
CA ASP A 24 0.84 3.06 3.08
C ASP A 24 1.89 2.73 4.15
N LEU A 25 1.51 2.72 5.43
CA LEU A 25 2.41 2.37 6.54
C LEU A 25 2.92 0.92 6.40
N GLN A 26 2.02 -0.02 6.06
CA GLN A 26 2.41 -1.41 5.82
C GLN A 26 3.32 -1.54 4.59
N SER A 27 3.08 -0.74 3.54
CA SER A 27 3.92 -0.71 2.34
C SER A 27 5.35 -0.27 2.69
N GLU A 28 5.48 0.78 3.50
CA GLU A 28 6.78 1.26 3.98
C GLU A 28 7.50 0.22 4.87
N ALA A 29 6.76 -0.43 5.77
CA ALA A 29 7.30 -1.47 6.63
C ALA A 29 7.84 -2.66 5.81
N ILE A 30 7.07 -3.14 4.84
CA ILE A 30 7.49 -4.21 3.92
C ILE A 30 8.72 -3.78 3.11
N GLY A 31 8.73 -2.54 2.61
CA GLY A 31 9.88 -1.98 1.89
C GLY A 31 11.15 -1.99 2.75
N THR A 32 11.04 -1.58 4.01
CA THR A 32 12.15 -1.57 4.98
C THR A 32 12.67 -2.97 5.25
N ILE A 33 11.79 -3.95 5.40
CA ILE A 33 12.17 -5.37 5.56
C ILE A 33 12.90 -5.86 4.31
N GLY A 34 12.37 -5.57 3.12
CA GLY A 34 13.00 -5.95 1.85
C GLY A 34 14.41 -5.39 1.70
N SER A 35 14.62 -4.12 2.05
CA SER A 35 15.95 -3.50 2.04
C SER A 35 16.92 -4.14 3.04
N LYS A 36 16.45 -4.46 4.26
CA LYS A 36 17.26 -5.17 5.26
C LYS A 36 17.67 -6.55 4.76
N VAL A 37 16.73 -7.31 4.20
CA VAL A 37 16.98 -8.64 3.64
C VAL A 37 17.97 -8.56 2.49
N ALA A 38 17.81 -7.63 1.56
CA ALA A 38 18.76 -7.45 0.45
C ALA A 38 20.20 -7.17 0.95
N GLY A 39 20.35 -6.44 2.06
CA GLY A 39 21.64 -6.21 2.70
C GLY A 39 22.24 -7.43 3.41
N MET A 40 21.53 -8.56 3.49
CA MET A 40 22.02 -9.80 4.08
C MET A 40 22.78 -10.69 3.08
N GLU A 41 22.93 -10.29 1.80
CA GLU A 41 23.72 -11.05 0.83
C GLU A 41 25.14 -11.27 1.34
N LEU A 42 25.61 -12.51 1.21
CA LEU A 42 26.92 -12.94 1.67
C LEU A 42 27.91 -12.96 0.51
N GLY A 43 29.01 -12.23 0.64
CA GLY A 43 30.14 -12.30 -0.27
C GLY A 43 30.95 -13.59 -0.09
N ARG A 44 31.61 -14.04 -1.16
CA ARG A 44 32.51 -15.21 -1.08
C ARG A 44 33.66 -14.98 -0.11
N VAL A 45 34.19 -13.77 -0.01
CA VAL A 45 35.27 -13.46 0.94
C VAL A 45 34.78 -13.59 2.39
N GLU A 46 33.60 -13.08 2.69
CA GLU A 46 32.99 -13.11 4.03
C GLU A 46 32.60 -14.54 4.46
N ALA A 47 32.18 -15.36 3.50
CA ALA A 47 31.75 -16.73 3.77
C ALA A 47 32.90 -17.69 4.15
N GLY A 48 34.15 -17.39 3.80
CA GLY A 48 35.31 -18.21 4.11
C GLY A 48 35.12 -19.68 3.71
N LEU A 49 35.12 -20.59 4.69
CA LEU A 49 34.96 -22.04 4.49
C LEU A 49 33.54 -22.45 4.05
N PHE A 50 32.54 -21.59 4.20
CA PHE A 50 31.14 -21.87 3.90
C PHE A 50 30.75 -21.54 2.45
N GLN A 51 31.67 -21.67 1.49
CA GLN A 51 31.41 -21.31 0.08
C GLN A 51 30.21 -22.02 -0.55
N LEU A 52 29.99 -23.29 -0.17
CA LEU A 52 28.95 -24.13 -0.76
C LEU A 52 27.53 -23.60 -0.52
N ILE A 53 27.33 -22.86 0.58
CA ILE A 53 26.01 -22.32 0.92
C ILE A 53 25.78 -20.90 0.40
N VAL A 54 26.81 -20.20 -0.06
CA VAL A 54 26.71 -18.78 -0.46
C VAL A 54 25.67 -18.57 -1.55
N SER A 55 25.73 -19.37 -2.62
CA SER A 55 24.77 -19.27 -3.73
C SER A 55 23.33 -19.54 -3.28
N PRO A 56 22.99 -20.71 -2.68
CA PRO A 56 21.60 -20.98 -2.29
C PRO A 56 21.10 -20.04 -1.19
N TYR A 57 21.96 -19.59 -0.28
CA TYR A 57 21.60 -18.57 0.70
C TYR A 57 21.24 -17.23 0.03
N ASN A 58 22.08 -16.75 -0.88
CA ASN A 58 21.82 -15.51 -1.61
C ASN A 58 20.61 -15.62 -2.54
N ASP A 59 20.32 -16.80 -3.08
CA ASP A 59 19.08 -17.05 -3.84
C ASP A 59 17.83 -16.85 -2.98
N VAL A 60 17.83 -17.35 -1.73
CA VAL A 60 16.75 -17.12 -0.77
C VAL A 60 16.65 -15.65 -0.39
N VAL A 61 17.78 -14.98 -0.12
CA VAL A 61 17.82 -13.53 0.17
C VAL A 61 17.18 -12.74 -0.96
N ARG A 62 17.55 -12.99 -2.22
CA ARG A 62 16.96 -12.34 -3.39
C ARG A 62 15.48 -12.66 -3.55
N GLN A 63 15.09 -13.90 -3.34
CA GLN A 63 13.68 -14.28 -3.43
C GLN A 63 12.83 -13.53 -2.41
N VAL A 64 13.27 -13.46 -1.15
CA VAL A 64 12.53 -12.76 -0.09
C VAL A 64 12.51 -11.26 -0.35
N SER A 65 13.65 -10.65 -0.73
CA SER A 65 13.69 -9.21 -1.02
C SER A 65 12.80 -8.84 -2.22
N GLN A 66 12.77 -9.69 -3.26
CA GLN A 66 11.86 -9.53 -4.39
C GLN A 66 10.39 -9.61 -3.95
N ARG A 67 10.01 -10.59 -3.12
CA ARG A 67 8.64 -10.70 -2.60
C ARG A 67 8.25 -9.49 -1.74
N CYS A 68 9.18 -8.93 -0.97
CA CYS A 68 8.94 -7.66 -0.28
C CYS A 68 8.70 -6.51 -1.27
N SER A 69 9.45 -6.44 -2.37
CA SER A 69 9.22 -5.41 -3.39
C SER A 69 7.84 -5.55 -4.04
N GLU A 70 7.44 -6.76 -4.40
CA GLU A 70 6.10 -7.05 -4.95
C GLU A 70 5.00 -6.69 -3.95
N GLY A 71 5.17 -7.11 -2.69
CA GLY A 71 4.23 -6.80 -1.61
C GLY A 71 4.09 -5.31 -1.36
N ARG A 72 5.19 -4.55 -1.35
CA ARG A 72 5.17 -3.09 -1.24
C ARG A 72 4.35 -2.45 -2.35
N THR A 73 4.57 -2.85 -3.60
CA THR A 73 3.82 -2.32 -4.75
C THR A 73 2.33 -2.60 -4.60
N ALA A 74 1.95 -3.86 -4.38
CA ALA A 74 0.55 -4.25 -4.25
C ALA A 74 -0.16 -3.51 -3.10
N THR A 75 0.52 -3.37 -1.95
CA THR A 75 0.00 -2.67 -0.77
C THR A 75 -0.22 -1.18 -1.05
N THR A 76 0.71 -0.55 -1.78
CA THR A 76 0.59 0.85 -2.24
C THR A 76 -0.60 1.04 -3.17
N GLU A 77 -0.80 0.11 -4.11
CA GLU A 77 -1.93 0.15 -5.06
C GLU A 77 -3.29 0.08 -4.35
N VAL A 78 -3.40 -0.72 -3.29
CA VAL A 78 -4.61 -0.77 -2.45
C VAL A 78 -4.89 0.58 -1.81
N GLY A 79 -3.89 1.19 -1.15
CA GLY A 79 -4.03 2.51 -0.54
C GLY A 79 -4.43 3.60 -1.55
N GLN A 80 -3.80 3.60 -2.73
CA GLN A 80 -4.16 4.51 -3.82
C GLN A 80 -5.60 4.33 -4.31
N THR A 81 -6.05 3.07 -4.43
CA THR A 81 -7.42 2.76 -4.85
C THR A 81 -8.43 3.28 -3.84
N LEU A 82 -8.19 3.08 -2.54
CA LEU A 82 -9.07 3.58 -1.48
C LEU A 82 -9.19 5.11 -1.49
N ARG A 83 -8.08 5.83 -1.69
CA ARG A 83 -8.08 7.29 -1.86
C ARG A 83 -8.89 7.73 -3.06
N LYS A 84 -8.66 7.09 -4.21
CA LYS A 84 -9.40 7.39 -5.45
C LYS A 84 -10.90 7.20 -5.27
N VAL A 85 -11.32 6.12 -4.60
CA VAL A 85 -12.74 5.86 -4.30
C VAL A 85 -13.30 6.95 -3.39
N ALA A 86 -12.59 7.30 -2.31
CA ALA A 86 -13.02 8.37 -1.40
C ALA A 86 -13.18 9.72 -2.12
N ASP A 87 -12.22 10.09 -2.97
CA ASP A 87 -12.24 11.34 -3.72
C ASP A 87 -13.40 11.37 -4.74
N THR A 88 -13.68 10.24 -5.39
CA THR A 88 -14.82 10.10 -6.31
C THR A 88 -16.14 10.35 -5.59
N TYR A 89 -16.36 9.73 -4.42
CA TYR A 89 -17.59 9.93 -3.63
C TYR A 89 -17.76 11.38 -3.18
N ASP A 90 -16.69 12.01 -2.69
CA ASP A 90 -16.74 13.41 -2.25
C ASP A 90 -16.99 14.39 -3.41
N GLU A 91 -16.53 14.05 -4.63
CA GLU A 91 -16.81 14.83 -5.84
C GLU A 91 -18.25 14.67 -6.31
N GLU A 92 -18.77 13.44 -6.32
CA GLU A 92 -20.18 13.17 -6.65
C GLU A 92 -21.14 13.88 -5.68
N ASP A 93 -20.86 13.85 -4.37
CA ASP A 93 -21.67 14.53 -3.36
C ASP A 93 -21.68 16.06 -3.58
N ARG A 94 -20.51 16.67 -3.84
CA ARG A 94 -20.41 18.09 -4.17
C ARG A 94 -21.22 18.45 -5.42
N ASN A 95 -21.08 17.66 -6.48
CA ASN A 95 -21.77 17.89 -7.74
C ASN A 95 -23.30 17.78 -7.59
N ASN A 96 -23.79 16.83 -6.80
CA ASN A 96 -25.22 16.70 -6.51
C ASN A 96 -25.75 17.86 -5.66
N ALA A 97 -24.99 18.31 -4.65
CA ALA A 97 -25.35 19.49 -3.86
C ALA A 97 -25.47 20.77 -4.73
N HIS A 98 -24.58 20.93 -5.72
CA HIS A 98 -24.66 22.05 -6.68
C HIS A 98 -25.88 21.98 -7.58
N LYS A 99 -26.23 20.79 -8.09
CA LYS A 99 -27.45 20.60 -8.91
C LYS A 99 -28.72 20.94 -8.14
N ILE A 100 -28.81 20.55 -6.88
CA ILE A 100 -29.97 20.85 -6.03
C ILE A 100 -30.07 22.36 -5.77
N ARG A 101 -28.95 23.05 -5.52
CA ARG A 101 -28.94 24.51 -5.32
C ARG A 101 -29.29 25.34 -6.56
N ASN A 102 -29.06 24.82 -7.77
CA ASN A 102 -29.41 25.50 -9.03
C ASN A 102 -30.86 25.22 -9.48
N LEU A 103 -31.60 24.35 -8.79
CA LEU A 103 -33.00 24.03 -9.08
C LEU A 103 -34.00 24.84 -8.22
N TYR A 104 -33.49 25.68 -7.31
CA TYR A 104 -34.24 26.64 -6.49
C TYR A 104 -33.75 28.06 -6.76
#